data_AF-A0A371F2I6-F1
#
_entry.id   AF-A0A371F2I6-F1
#
_cell.length_a   1.000
_cell.length_b   1.000
_cell.length_c   1.000
_cell.angle_alpha   90.00
_cell.angle_beta   90.00
_cell.angle_gamma   90.00
#
_symmetry.space_group_name_H-M   'P 1'
#
loop_
_entity.id
_entity.type
_entity.pdbx_description
1 polymer ?
#
loop_
_entity_poly.entity_id
_entity_poly.type
_entity_poly.pdbx_seq_one_letter_code
_entity_poly.pdbx_strand_id
1 'polypeptide(L)'
;MMKTTAKKQGGTIKEGQPFSEAIDGMPIPPNFREVVVEPFDGMQDPHAHLQAFQTQIYISGGNDALSCKLFPGTLRGVAMH
;
A
#
# COMPACT_ATOMS: atom_id res chain seq x y z
N MET A 1 -15.45 26.47 -13.70
CA MET A 1 -16.13 25.32 -13.07
C MET A 1 -15.61 24.06 -13.75
N MET A 2 -14.58 23.43 -13.17
CA MET A 2 -13.93 22.25 -13.75
C MET A 2 -14.64 21.01 -13.21
N LYS A 3 -15.32 20.26 -14.08
CA LYS A 3 -15.88 18.95 -13.76
C LYS A 3 -14.76 17.93 -13.94
N THR A 4 -14.26 17.36 -12.85
CA THR A 4 -13.35 16.20 -12.89
C THR A 4 -14.19 14.93 -12.80
N THR A 5 -14.28 14.23 -13.93
CA THR A 5 -14.95 12.93 -14.04
C THR A 5 -14.06 11.86 -13.41
N ALA A 6 -14.43 11.38 -12.22
CA ALA A 6 -13.81 10.22 -11.61
C ALA A 6 -14.23 8.96 -12.39
N LYS A 7 -13.31 8.38 -13.16
CA LYS A 7 -13.50 7.08 -13.80
C LYS A 7 -13.43 6.00 -12.73
N LYS A 8 -14.59 5.51 -12.27
CA LYS A 8 -14.68 4.33 -11.40
C LYS A 8 -14.32 3.10 -12.23
N GLN A 9 -13.06 2.69 -12.17
CA GLN A 9 -12.64 1.38 -12.69
C GLN A 9 -13.10 0.34 -11.67
N GLY A 10 -14.19 -0.35 -11.98
CA GLY A 10 -14.65 -1.50 -11.21
C GLY A 10 -13.63 -2.63 -11.36
N GLY A 11 -12.75 -2.78 -10.38
CA GLY A 11 -11.84 -3.92 -10.29
C GLY A 11 -12.62 -5.15 -9.86
N THR A 12 -12.47 -6.26 -10.59
CA THR A 12 -12.94 -7.57 -10.16
C THR A 12 -12.03 -8.08 -9.05
N ILE A 13 -12.59 -8.42 -7.90
CA ILE A 13 -11.87 -9.11 -6.82
C ILE A 13 -11.99 -10.60 -7.13
N LYS A 14 -10.85 -11.28 -7.33
CA LYS A 14 -10.83 -12.74 -7.47
C LYS A 14 -11.04 -13.36 -6.09
N GLU A 15 -11.89 -14.38 -5.97
CA GLU A 15 -12.13 -15.05 -4.68
C GLU A 15 -10.81 -15.59 -4.12
N GLY A 16 -10.54 -15.32 -2.84
CA GLY A 16 -9.31 -15.73 -2.17
C GLY A 16 -8.09 -14.83 -2.42
N GLN A 17 -8.23 -13.67 -3.08
CA GLN A 17 -7.15 -12.69 -3.18
C GLN A 17 -7.41 -11.48 -2.27
N PRO A 18 -6.39 -10.99 -1.53
CA PRO A 18 -6.53 -9.84 -0.64
C PRO A 18 -6.69 -8.51 -1.39
N PHE A 19 -6.29 -8.45 -2.67
CA PHE A 19 -6.34 -7.25 -3.50
C PHE A 19 -7.04 -7.50 -4.84
N SER A 20 -7.52 -6.41 -5.45
CA SER A 20 -8.00 -6.46 -6.83
C SER A 20 -6.81 -6.60 -7.80
N GLU A 21 -7.08 -7.10 -9.00
CA GLU A 21 -6.07 -7.23 -10.06
C GLU A 21 -5.43 -5.89 -10.44
N ALA A 22 -6.14 -4.77 -10.23
CA ALA A 22 -5.60 -3.44 -10.44
C ALA A 22 -4.49 -3.08 -9.44
N ILE A 23 -4.58 -3.54 -8.19
CA ILE A 23 -3.54 -3.31 -7.17
C ILE A 23 -2.43 -4.36 -7.34
N ASP A 24 -2.79 -5.63 -7.51
CA ASP A 24 -1.81 -6.70 -7.62
C ASP A 24 -0.93 -6.56 -8.89
N GLY A 25 -1.55 -6.14 -9.99
CA GLY A 25 -0.88 -5.87 -11.26
C GLY A 25 -0.10 -4.56 -11.33
N MET A 26 -0.11 -3.71 -10.29
CA MET A 26 0.63 -2.44 -10.33
C MET A 26 2.15 -2.71 -10.43
N PRO A 27 2.82 -2.21 -11.47
CA PRO A 27 4.28 -2.33 -11.55
C PRO A 27 4.92 -1.41 -10.51
N ILE A 28 5.95 -1.92 -9.84
CA ILE A 28 6.82 -1.09 -9.00
C ILE A 28 7.74 -0.31 -9.96
N PRO A 29 7.76 1.03 -9.92
CA PRO A 29 8.64 1.81 -10.78
C PRO A 29 10.12 1.43 -10.58
N PRO A 30 10.95 1.41 -11.63
CA PRO A 30 12.36 0.98 -11.52
C PRO A 30 13.21 1.88 -10.62
N ASN A 31 12.81 3.14 -10.43
CA ASN A 31 13.48 4.10 -9.54
C ASN A 31 12.81 4.21 -8.17
N PHE A 32 11.85 3.32 -7.87
CA PHE A 32 11.17 3.30 -6.59
C PHE A 32 12.16 2.91 -5.51
N ARG A 33 12.32 3.77 -4.51
CA ARG A 33 13.13 3.44 -3.33
C ARG A 33 12.38 2.42 -2.51
N GLU A 34 13.10 1.40 -2.04
CA GLU A 34 12.53 0.41 -1.14
C GLU A 34 11.96 1.10 0.11
N VAL A 35 10.77 0.66 0.53
CA VAL A 35 10.11 1.18 1.73
C VAL A 35 10.82 0.60 2.95
N VAL A 36 11.66 1.40 3.58
CA VAL A 36 12.36 1.01 4.82
C VAL A 36 11.61 1.58 6.01
N VAL A 37 10.79 0.73 6.64
CA VAL A 37 10.13 0.99 7.92
C VAL A 37 10.37 -0.18 8.86
N GLU A 38 10.35 0.09 10.16
CA GLU A 38 10.35 -0.98 11.15
C GLU A 38 9.10 -1.87 10.94
N PRO A 39 9.24 -3.20 10.86
CA PRO A 39 8.09 -4.07 10.71
C PRO A 39 7.12 -3.94 11.88
N PHE A 40 5.82 -3.93 11.59
CA PHE A 40 4.76 -3.88 12.59
C PHE A 40 4.47 -5.27 13.12
N ASP A 41 4.79 -5.51 14.39
CA ASP A 41 4.58 -6.80 15.05
C ASP A 41 3.22 -6.91 15.76
N GLY A 42 2.44 -5.82 15.82
CA GLY A 42 1.17 -5.74 16.51
C GLY A 42 1.24 -5.16 17.93
N MET A 43 2.44 -4.90 18.45
CA MET A 43 2.67 -4.31 19.78
C MET A 43 3.05 -2.84 19.75
N GLN A 44 3.58 -2.34 18.63
CA GLN A 44 3.88 -0.92 18.45
C GLN A 44 2.60 -0.08 18.32
N ASP A 45 2.73 1.25 18.37
CA ASP A 45 1.61 2.15 18.06
C ASP A 45 1.21 2.04 16.57
N PRO A 46 -0.03 1.60 16.25
CA PRO A 46 -0.47 1.47 14.87
C PRO A 46 -0.46 2.80 14.12
N HIS A 47 -0.69 3.94 14.81
CA HIS A 47 -0.72 5.24 14.17
C HIS A 47 0.69 5.70 13.77
N ALA A 48 1.67 5.55 14.67
CA ALA A 48 3.06 5.81 14.37
C ALA A 48 3.58 4.94 13.19
N HIS A 49 3.23 3.65 13.16
CA HIS A 49 3.59 2.76 12.05
C HIS A 49 3.02 3.23 10.72
N LEU A 50 1.72 3.53 10.70
CA LEU A 50 1.04 4.02 9.49
C LEU A 50 1.66 5.32 8.99
N GLN A 51 1.97 6.26 9.88
CA GLN A 51 2.59 7.53 9.53
C GLN A 51 4.00 7.35 8.95
N ALA A 52 4.81 6.47 9.54
CA ALA A 52 6.14 6.15 9.05
C ALA A 52 6.08 5.53 7.65
N PHE A 53 5.18 4.58 7.44
CA PHE A 53 4.93 3.96 6.14
C PHE A 53 4.49 4.98 5.08
N GLN A 54 3.48 5.79 5.37
CA GLN A 54 2.98 6.82 4.44
C GLN A 54 4.07 7.82 4.06
N THR A 55 4.90 8.22 5.02
CA THR A 55 6.03 9.12 4.78
C THR A 55 7.05 8.49 3.82
N GLN A 56 7.41 7.21 4.01
CA GLN A 56 8.34 6.51 3.13
C GLN A 56 7.79 6.31 1.72
N ILE A 57 6.51 5.95 1.59
CA ILE A 57 5.82 5.86 0.29
C ILE A 57 5.89 7.20 -0.44
N TYR A 58 5.59 8.31 0.25
CA TYR A 58 5.63 9.65 -0.33
C TYR A 58 7.02 10.02 -0.85
N ILE A 59 8.07 9.77 -0.04
CA ILE A 59 9.47 10.01 -0.42
C ILE A 59 9.87 9.16 -1.64
N SER A 60 9.35 7.94 -1.72
CA SER A 60 9.66 6.98 -2.80
C SER A 60 8.86 7.23 -4.08
N GLY A 61 7.97 8.23 -4.09
CA GLY A 61 7.12 8.56 -5.24
C GLY A 61 5.97 7.57 -5.45
N GLY A 62 5.54 6.88 -4.41
CA GLY A 62 4.42 5.94 -4.47
C GLY A 62 3.06 6.63 -4.53
N ASN A 63 2.05 5.86 -4.92
CA ASN A 63 0.64 6.26 -4.96
C ASN A 63 -0.20 5.28 -4.11
N ASP A 64 -1.49 5.56 -3.94
CA ASP A 64 -2.37 4.75 -3.09
C ASP A 64 -2.38 3.25 -3.46
N ALA A 65 -2.30 2.91 -4.75
CA ALA A 65 -2.28 1.51 -5.16
C ALA A 65 -0.95 0.83 -4.82
N LEU A 66 0.18 1.53 -4.94
CA LEU A 66 1.47 1.04 -4.45
C LEU A 66 1.50 0.96 -2.92
N SER A 67 0.88 1.91 -2.22
CA SER A 67 0.69 1.85 -0.76
C SER A 67 -0.01 0.56 -0.35
N CYS A 68 -1.16 0.26 -0.98
CA CYS A 68 -1.92 -0.95 -0.70
C CYS A 68 -1.10 -2.22 -1.00
N LYS A 69 -0.38 -2.25 -2.12
CA LYS A 69 0.44 -3.40 -2.54
C LYS A 69 1.60 -3.66 -1.58
N LEU A 70 2.23 -2.61 -1.05
CA LEU A 70 3.46 -2.73 -0.25
C LEU A 70 3.21 -2.83 1.25
N PHE A 71 2.08 -2.32 1.75
CA PHE A 71 1.78 -2.30 3.19
C PHE A 71 1.86 -3.68 3.87
N PRO A 72 1.32 -4.78 3.29
CA PRO A 72 1.44 -6.09 3.91
C PRO A 72 2.88 -6.55 4.15
N GLY A 73 3.83 -6.11 3.32
CA GLY A 73 5.25 -6.41 3.48
C GLY A 73 5.88 -5.74 4.71
N THR A 74 5.18 -4.79 5.33
CA THR A 74 5.61 -4.13 6.57
C THR A 74 5.08 -4.81 7.82
N LEU A 75 4.24 -5.83 7.71
CA LEU A 75 3.68 -6.54 8.86
C LEU A 75 4.60 -7.70 9.27
N ARG A 76 4.54 -8.11 10.53
CA ARG A 76 5.26 -9.29 11.05
C ARG A 76 4.50 -9.89 12.24
N GLY A 77 4.81 -11.13 12.59
CA GLY A 77 4.39 -11.71 13.87
C GLY A 77 2.88 -11.85 13.96
N VAL A 78 2.29 -11.42 15.07
CA VAL A 78 0.83 -11.52 15.28
C VAL A 78 0.04 -10.61 14.35
N ALA A 79 0.65 -9.59 13.74
CA ALA A 79 -0.02 -8.74 12.77
C ALA A 79 -0.26 -9.41 11.40
N MET A 80 0.36 -10.57 11.13
CA MET A 80 0.13 -11.33 9.90
C MET A 80 -0.98 -12.39 10.01
N HIS A 81 -1.52 -12.62 11.21
CA HIS A 81 -2.47 -13.69 11.53
C HIS A 81 -3.81 -13.12 11.98
#